data_AF-A0A2G6EJJ1-F1
#
_entry.id   AF-A0A2G6EJJ1-F1
#
_cell.length_a   1.000
_cell.length_b   1.000
_cell.length_c   1.000
_cell.angle_alpha   90.00
_cell.angle_beta   90.00
_cell.angle_gamma   90.00
#
_symmetry.space_group_name_H-M   'P 1'
#
loop_
_entity.id
_entity.type
_entity.pdbx_description
1 polymer ?
#
loop_
_entity_poly.entity_id
_entity_poly.type
_entity_poly.pdbx_seq_one_letter_code
_entity_poly.pdbx_strand_id
1 'polypeptide(L)'
;MSQLRKPPRPSSLEEAHQVIDELWSVVEDLRQQVEELTARIGKSSRNSSRPPSSDSQSQRAKRRRRKKSSRSQGAQPGHKRNERSLDPESSADAIERCFPEGGRW
;
A
#
# COMPACT_ATOMS: atom_id res chain seq x y z
N MET A 1 6.17 2.07 -30.49
CA MET A 1 4.81 1.69 -30.95
C MET A 1 4.88 0.28 -31.49
N SER A 2 4.16 -0.67 -30.88
CA SER A 2 4.23 -2.09 -31.25
C SER A 2 3.77 -2.28 -32.69
N GLN A 3 4.59 -2.94 -33.51
CA GLN A 3 4.22 -3.34 -34.87
C GLN A 3 2.95 -4.22 -34.79
N LEU A 4 1.94 -3.88 -35.60
CA LEU A 4 0.70 -4.66 -35.68
C LEU A 4 1.01 -5.98 -36.38
N ARG A 5 1.23 -7.05 -35.62
CA ARG A 5 1.44 -8.39 -36.18
C ARG A 5 0.14 -8.86 -36.81
N LYS A 6 0.18 -9.25 -38.08
CA LYS A 6 -0.97 -9.82 -38.79
C LYS A 6 -1.16 -11.28 -38.34
N PRO A 7 -2.40 -11.76 -38.20
CA PRO A 7 -2.64 -13.15 -37.83
C PRO A 7 -2.14 -14.12 -38.92
N PRO A 8 -1.63 -15.30 -38.54
CA PRO A 8 -1.27 -16.34 -39.51
C PRO A 8 -2.51 -16.75 -40.31
N ARG A 9 -2.30 -17.06 -41.60
CA ARG A 9 -3.34 -17.55 -42.50
C ARG A 9 -2.95 -18.95 -42.96
N PRO A 10 -3.47 -20.00 -42.31
CA PRO A 10 -3.17 -21.37 -42.69
C PRO A 10 -3.74 -21.66 -44.10
N SER A 11 -3.02 -22.51 -44.83
CA SER A 11 -3.33 -22.91 -46.20
C SER A 11 -4.00 -24.29 -46.29
N SER A 12 -4.05 -25.03 -45.18
CA SER A 12 -4.64 -26.36 -45.04
C SER A 12 -5.44 -26.51 -43.73
N LEU A 13 -6.25 -27.57 -43.63
CA LEU A 13 -7.03 -27.89 -42.43
C LEU A 13 -6.10 -28.25 -41.25
N GLU A 14 -5.09 -29.09 -41.48
CA GLU A 14 -4.12 -29.50 -40.46
C GLU A 14 -3.35 -28.29 -39.89
N GLU A 15 -2.90 -27.40 -40.77
CA GLU A 15 -2.22 -26.16 -40.36
C GLU A 15 -3.17 -25.25 -39.57
N ALA A 16 -4.46 -25.21 -39.92
CA ALA A 16 -5.45 -24.45 -39.17
C ALA A 16 -5.66 -24.99 -37.76
N HIS A 17 -5.75 -26.32 -37.59
CA HIS A 17 -5.85 -26.92 -36.25
C HIS A 17 -4.61 -26.63 -35.39
N GLN A 18 -3.41 -26.73 -35.96
CA GLN A 18 -2.17 -26.40 -35.24
C GLN A 18 -2.15 -24.95 -34.76
N VAL A 19 -2.52 -24.01 -35.64
CA VAL A 19 -2.63 -22.59 -35.28
C VAL A 19 -3.67 -22.35 -34.19
N ILE A 20 -4.81 -23.05 -34.25
CA ILE A 20 -5.86 -22.95 -33.22
C ILE A 20 -5.36 -23.43 -31.87
N ASP A 21 -4.70 -24.58 -31.82
CA ASP A 21 -4.17 -25.16 -30.57
C ASP A 21 -3.10 -24.26 -29.94
N GLU A 22 -2.18 -23.73 -30.75
CA GLU A 22 -1.15 -22.79 -30.30
C GLU A 22 -1.79 -21.50 -29.75
N LEU A 23 -2.70 -20.89 -30.50
CA LEU A 23 -3.37 -19.67 -30.08
C LEU A 23 -4.22 -19.88 -28.83
N TRP A 24 -4.88 -21.04 -28.71
CA TRP A 24 -5.65 -21.39 -27.52
C TRP A 24 -4.76 -21.47 -26.28
N SER A 25 -3.61 -22.14 -26.39
CA SER A 25 -2.63 -22.21 -25.30
C SER A 25 -2.13 -20.82 -24.88
N VAL A 26 -1.81 -19.96 -25.86
CA VAL A 26 -1.34 -18.60 -25.59
C VAL A 26 -2.44 -17.76 -24.94
N VAL A 27 -3.69 -17.89 -25.39
CA VAL A 27 -4.83 -17.17 -24.81
C VAL A 27 -5.04 -17.60 -23.36
N GLU A 28 -4.98 -18.89 -23.03
CA GLU A 28 -5.13 -19.35 -21.65
C GLU A 28 -4.02 -18.84 -20.72
N ASP A 29 -2.76 -18.88 -21.16
CA ASP A 29 -1.63 -18.33 -20.40
C ASP A 29 -1.79 -16.81 -20.18
N LEU A 30 -2.14 -16.07 -21.23
CA LEU A 30 -2.40 -14.63 -21.11
C LEU A 30 -3.58 -14.33 -20.19
N ARG A 31 -4.66 -15.12 -20.24
CA ARG A 31 -5.81 -14.97 -19.34
C ARG A 31 -5.39 -15.18 -17.88
N GLN A 32 -4.59 -16.21 -17.61
CA GLN A 32 -4.07 -16.48 -16.27
C GLN A 32 -3.19 -15.34 -15.76
N GLN A 33 -2.28 -14.83 -16.60
CA GLN A 33 -1.43 -13.70 -16.25
C GLN A 33 -2.24 -12.42 -15.99
N VAL A 34 -3.24 -12.14 -16.83
CA VAL A 34 -4.14 -11.00 -16.64
C VAL A 34 -4.92 -11.14 -15.34
N GLU A 35 -5.47 -12.31 -15.03
CA GLU A 35 -6.17 -12.56 -13.76
C GLU A 35 -5.25 -12.35 -12.56
N GLU A 36 -4.03 -12.88 -12.60
CA GLU A 36 -3.07 -12.70 -11.52
C GLU A 36 -2.69 -11.23 -11.32
N LEU A 37 -2.35 -10.53 -12.40
CA LEU A 37 -1.94 -9.13 -12.35
C LEU A 37 -3.08 -8.23 -11.88
N THR A 38 -4.29 -8.45 -12.38
CA THR A 38 -5.49 -7.70 -11.95
C THR A 38 -5.83 -7.97 -10.48
N ALA A 39 -5.70 -9.21 -10.02
CA ALA A 39 -5.87 -9.56 -8.61
C ALA A 39 -4.81 -8.90 -7.71
N ARG A 40 -3.56 -8.81 -8.16
CA ARG A 40 -2.47 -8.12 -7.44
C ARG A 40 -2.74 -6.62 -7.31
N ILE A 41 -3.14 -5.96 -8.40
CA ILE A 41 -3.42 -4.52 -8.43
C ILE A 41 -4.69 -4.18 -7.64
N GLY A 42 -5.70 -5.05 -7.69
CA GLY A 42 -6.98 -4.86 -7.00
C GLY A 42 -6.93 -5.00 -5.48
N LYS A 43 -5.91 -5.65 -4.92
CA LYS A 43 -5.76 -5.85 -3.46
C LYS A 43 -5.17 -4.60 -2.79
N SER A 44 -5.87 -4.13 -1.76
CA SER A 44 -5.40 -3.07 -0.86
C SER A 44 -5.83 -3.37 0.57
N SER A 45 -5.27 -2.68 1.56
CA SER A 45 -5.71 -2.77 2.97
C SER A 45 -7.21 -2.53 3.18
N ARG A 46 -7.89 -1.87 2.22
CA ARG A 46 -9.34 -1.59 2.29
C ARG A 46 -10.23 -2.79 1.97
N ASN A 47 -9.74 -3.79 1.24
CA ASN A 47 -10.55 -4.92 0.74
C ASN A 47 -9.93 -6.29 1.01
N SER A 48 -8.80 -6.37 1.73
CA SER A 48 -8.06 -7.63 1.95
C SER A 48 -7.83 -7.99 3.42
N SER A 49 -8.45 -7.28 4.36
CA SER A 49 -8.24 -7.43 5.83
C SER A 49 -6.77 -7.28 6.29
N ARG A 50 -5.85 -6.93 5.39
CA ARG A 50 -4.44 -6.65 5.68
C ARG A 50 -4.30 -5.30 6.36
N PRO A 51 -3.32 -5.13 7.26
CA PRO A 51 -3.12 -3.86 7.94
C PRO A 51 -2.75 -2.75 6.93
N PRO A 52 -3.09 -1.48 7.21
CA PRO A 52 -2.82 -0.34 6.33
C PRO A 52 -1.32 -0.05 6.11
N SER A 53 -0.44 -0.65 6.90
CA SER A 53 1.01 -0.64 6.73
C SER A 53 1.49 -1.55 5.59
N SER A 54 0.70 -2.56 5.19
CA SER A 54 1.03 -3.46 4.07
C SER A 54 0.88 -2.83 2.69
N ASP A 55 0.17 -1.71 2.57
CA ASP A 55 0.09 -0.95 1.32
C ASP A 55 1.44 -0.30 0.99
N SER A 56 1.77 -0.22 -0.30
CA SER A 56 2.99 0.45 -0.79
C SER A 56 2.98 1.95 -0.48
N GLN A 57 4.15 2.60 -0.54
CA GLN A 57 4.26 4.04 -0.29
C GLN A 57 3.37 4.87 -1.23
N SER A 58 3.31 4.51 -2.52
CA SER A 58 2.46 5.19 -3.50
C SER A 58 0.97 4.99 -3.23
N GLN A 59 0.55 3.80 -2.79
CA GLN A 59 -0.83 3.52 -2.37
C GLN A 59 -1.21 4.32 -1.12
N ARG A 60 -0.31 4.38 -0.12
CA ARG A 60 -0.52 5.18 1.10
C ARG A 60 -0.60 6.67 0.81
N ALA A 61 0.23 7.18 -0.11
CA ALA A 61 0.23 8.58 -0.52
C ALA A 61 -1.09 9.00 -1.21
N LYS A 62 -1.69 8.11 -2.00
CA LYS A 62 -2.99 8.33 -2.67
C LYS A 62 -4.19 8.18 -1.71
N ARG A 63 -3.98 7.73 -0.47
CA ARG A 63 -5.07 7.47 0.47
C ARG A 63 -5.75 8.79 0.86
N ARG A 64 -7.08 8.83 0.73
CA ARG A 64 -7.87 10.01 1.10
C ARG A 64 -7.68 10.32 2.59
N ARG A 65 -7.12 11.48 2.91
CA ARG A 65 -7.00 11.95 4.29
C ARG A 65 -8.40 12.23 4.84
N ARG A 66 -8.64 11.90 6.11
CA ARG A 66 -9.87 12.32 6.79
C ARG A 66 -9.89 13.85 6.84
N LYS A 67 -11.06 14.43 6.53
CA LYS A 67 -11.28 15.86 6.72
C LYS A 67 -11.07 16.20 8.20
N LYS A 68 -10.50 17.37 8.47
CA LYS A 68 -10.35 17.87 9.84
C LYS A 68 -11.75 17.98 10.46
N SER A 69 -11.91 17.46 11.68
CA SER A 69 -13.14 17.66 12.45
C SER A 69 -13.29 19.15 12.78
N SER A 70 -14.52 19.67 12.68
CA SER A 70 -14.86 21.00 13.20
C SER A 70 -14.99 21.00 14.73
N ARG A 71 -15.11 19.83 15.36
CA ARG A 71 -15.13 19.70 16.82
C ARG A 71 -13.76 20.03 17.40
N SER A 72 -13.75 20.85 18.45
CA SER A 72 -12.56 21.09 19.28
C SER A 72 -12.05 19.77 19.84
N GLN A 73 -10.72 19.65 19.91
CA GLN A 73 -10.07 18.56 20.64
C GLN A 73 -9.99 18.94 22.11
N GLY A 74 -10.18 17.99 23.02
CA GLY A 74 -10.11 18.20 24.46
C GLY A 74 -11.46 18.23 25.15
N ALA A 75 -11.47 18.69 26.40
CA ALA A 75 -12.67 18.76 27.24
C ALA A 75 -13.69 19.78 26.72
N GLN A 76 -14.94 19.67 27.18
CA GLN A 76 -15.98 20.64 26.81
C GLN A 76 -15.62 22.04 27.33
N PRO A 77 -16.16 23.12 26.72
CA PRO A 77 -16.03 24.46 27.26
C PRO A 77 -16.46 24.51 28.73
N GLY A 78 -15.65 25.13 29.60
CA GLY A 78 -15.91 25.24 31.04
C GLY A 78 -15.29 24.14 31.92
N HIS A 79 -14.71 23.08 31.34
CA HIS A 79 -13.95 22.11 32.13
C HIS A 79 -12.62 22.69 32.58
N LYS A 80 -12.35 22.64 33.89
CA LYS A 80 -11.04 23.02 34.45
C LYS A 80 -9.96 22.08 33.89
N ARG A 81 -8.85 22.67 33.41
CA ARG A 81 -7.66 21.93 33.00
C ARG A 81 -7.09 21.22 34.24
N ASN A 82 -6.83 19.92 34.12
CA ASN A 82 -6.02 19.19 35.08
C ASN A 82 -4.64 18.98 34.46
N GLU A 83 -3.61 19.59 35.02
CA GLU A 83 -2.23 19.40 34.59
C GLU A 83 -1.34 19.10 35.79
N ARG A 84 -0.32 18.28 35.55
CA ARG A 84 0.78 18.10 36.49
C ARG A 84 1.90 18.99 36.01
N SER A 85 2.27 19.99 36.81
CA SER A 85 3.45 20.80 36.58
C SER A 85 4.68 19.88 36.55
N LEU A 86 5.65 20.17 35.69
CA LEU A 86 6.96 19.55 35.83
C LEU A 86 7.62 20.11 37.08
N ASP A 87 8.05 19.23 37.97
CA ASP A 87 8.90 19.61 39.09
C ASP A 87 10.31 20.00 38.56
N PRO A 88 11.02 20.92 39.21
CA PRO A 88 12.36 21.31 38.79
C PRO A 88 13.32 20.13 38.93
N GLU A 89 14.35 20.07 38.08
CA GLU A 89 15.38 19.02 38.14
C GLU A 89 16.04 18.90 39.52
N SER A 90 16.12 20.01 40.27
CA SER A 90 16.65 20.05 41.63
C SER A 90 15.86 19.24 42.66
N SER A 91 14.62 18.85 42.34
CA SER A 91 13.78 18.01 43.20
C SER A 91 14.01 16.51 42.98
N ALA A 92 14.77 16.12 41.97
CA ALA A 92 15.04 14.73 41.68
C ALA A 92 16.07 14.15 42.68
N ASP A 93 15.80 12.95 43.20
CA ASP A 93 16.72 12.24 44.08
C ASP A 93 18.01 11.81 43.36
N ALA A 94 17.93 11.54 42.05
CA ALA A 94 19.07 11.20 41.20
C ALA A 94 18.82 11.61 39.74
N ILE A 95 19.88 12.01 39.04
CA ILE A 95 19.86 12.37 37.61
C ILE A 95 20.92 11.54 36.87
N GLU A 96 20.47 10.64 35.99
CA GLU A 96 21.35 9.84 35.12
C GLU A 96 21.23 10.31 33.68
N ARG A 97 22.36 10.69 33.07
CA ARG A 97 22.41 11.16 31.67
C ARG A 97 22.81 10.02 30.75
N CYS A 98 21.84 9.48 30.02
CA CYS A 98 22.07 8.38 29.08
C CYS A 98 22.45 8.93 27.69
N PHE A 99 23.71 8.75 27.29
CA PHE A 99 24.18 9.08 25.94
C PHE A 99 24.32 7.81 25.09
N PRO A 100 24.04 7.87 23.77
CA PRO A 100 24.27 6.73 22.88
C PRO A 100 25.78 6.47 22.72
N GLU A 101 26.17 5.19 22.66
CA GLU A 101 27.55 4.82 22.34
C GLU A 101 27.94 5.35 20.95
N GLY A 102 28.97 6.20 20.90
CA GLY A 102 29.52 6.76 19.66
C GLY A 102 29.04 8.16 19.27
N GLY A 103 28.19 8.80 20.07
CA GLY A 103 27.81 10.20 19.84
C GLY A 103 28.93 11.18 20.21
N ARG A 104 29.61 11.77 19.22
CA ARG A 104 30.36 13.04 19.42
C ARG A 104 29.36 14.19 19.26
N TRP A 105 29.27 15.04 20.28
CA TRP A 105 28.43 16.22 20.36
C TRP A 105 29.17 17.46 19.84
#